data_AF-Q47GX5-F1
#
_entry.id   AF-Q47GX5-F1
#
_cell.length_a   1.000
_cell.length_b   1.000
_cell.length_c   1.000
_cell.angle_alpha   90.00
_cell.angle_beta   90.00
_cell.angle_gamma   90.00
#
_symmetry.space_group_name_H-M   'P 1'
#
loop_
_entity.id
_entity.type
_entity.pdbx_description
1 polymer ?
#
loop_
_entity_poly.entity_id
_entity_poly.type
_entity_poly.pdbx_seq_one_letter_code
_entity_poly.pdbx_strand_id
1 'polypeptide(L)'
;MKTRLMMIATALMTSLICLPASAQPGPGTGAMGGGMTGMGPGMGAGMGPGMAQGGGPRARAPRDCSQAPNPTACTAHREARAKAVEACKDSAGPQRRQCMHEQMQNFDCAKSGNPQQCESRKMAYKECQGQAGPAFRQCVQQKMPPVDCSKAPNQARCDLHQKAREACKDKLGPEHKACLREQFNVK
;
A
#
# COMPACT_ATOMS: atom_id res chain seq x y z
N MET A 1 -54.97 -21.53 -3.24
CA MET A 1 -55.88 -20.45 -3.70
C MET A 1 -55.48 -19.14 -3.02
N LYS A 2 -55.58 -18.00 -3.75
CA LYS A 2 -55.22 -16.60 -3.41
C LYS A 2 -53.72 -16.31 -3.51
N THR A 3 -53.10 -16.07 -4.68
CA THR A 3 -53.28 -15.02 -5.73
C THR A 3 -53.40 -13.59 -5.22
N ARG A 4 -52.29 -12.82 -5.35
CA ARG A 4 -52.18 -11.45 -5.89
C ARG A 4 -50.71 -11.20 -6.32
N LEU A 5 -50.29 -11.74 -7.47
CA LEU A 5 -50.04 -10.92 -8.68
C LEU A 5 -50.61 -9.50 -8.62
N MET A 6 -49.74 -8.49 -8.70
CA MET A 6 -50.05 -7.24 -9.39
C MET A 6 -48.78 -6.49 -9.83
N MET A 7 -48.63 -6.46 -11.16
CA MET A 7 -48.08 -5.37 -11.97
C MET A 7 -46.56 -5.15 -12.03
N ILE A 8 -46.00 -5.86 -13.00
CA ILE A 8 -44.91 -5.43 -13.88
C ILE A 8 -45.25 -4.04 -14.46
N ALA A 9 -44.38 -3.06 -14.26
CA ALA A 9 -44.37 -1.80 -15.01
C ALA A 9 -42.94 -1.54 -15.52
N THR A 10 -42.57 -2.27 -16.56
CA THR A 10 -41.46 -1.95 -17.45
C THR A 10 -41.79 -0.67 -18.21
N ALA A 11 -41.17 0.45 -17.83
CA ALA A 11 -41.12 1.66 -18.64
C ALA A 11 -39.74 1.75 -19.31
N LEU A 12 -39.67 1.19 -20.52
CA LEU A 12 -38.63 1.50 -21.51
C LEU A 12 -38.86 2.93 -21.99
N MET A 13 -37.93 3.85 -21.69
CA MET A 13 -37.82 5.13 -22.39
C MET A 13 -36.51 5.16 -23.15
N THR A 14 -36.60 4.72 -24.41
CA THR A 14 -35.63 4.96 -25.47
C THR A 14 -35.86 6.37 -26.02
N SER A 15 -35.02 7.33 -25.67
CA SER A 15 -34.90 8.61 -26.38
C SER A 15 -33.53 8.70 -27.06
N LEU A 16 -33.51 8.27 -28.32
CA LEU A 16 -32.55 8.70 -29.32
C LEU A 16 -32.70 10.22 -29.49
N ILE A 17 -31.67 11.00 -29.17
CA ILE A 17 -31.57 12.38 -29.64
C ILE A 17 -30.36 12.46 -30.56
N CYS A 18 -30.68 12.64 -31.85
CA CYS A 18 -29.76 12.87 -32.94
C CYS A 18 -28.93 14.15 -32.72
N LEU A 19 -27.66 14.06 -33.09
CA LEU A 19 -26.76 15.20 -33.32
C LEU A 19 -27.30 16.11 -34.45
N PRO A 20 -26.97 17.41 -34.46
CA PRO A 20 -26.62 18.10 -35.69
C PRO A 20 -25.09 18.04 -35.89
N ALA A 21 -24.70 17.35 -36.95
CA ALA A 21 -23.38 17.42 -37.55
C ALA A 21 -23.34 18.59 -38.56
N SER A 22 -22.39 19.50 -38.41
CA SER A 22 -21.84 20.40 -39.43
C SER A 22 -20.69 21.18 -38.79
N ALA A 23 -19.47 21.33 -39.30
CA ALA A 23 -18.79 20.80 -40.48
C ALA A 23 -17.28 21.06 -40.26
N GLN A 24 -16.41 20.18 -40.79
CA GLN A 24 -14.97 20.44 -41.00
C GLN A 24 -14.77 21.49 -42.13
N PRO A 25 -13.62 22.19 -42.26
CA PRO A 25 -12.43 21.58 -42.89
C PRO A 25 -11.07 22.10 -42.37
N GLY A 26 -10.03 21.25 -42.44
CA GLY A 26 -8.64 21.72 -42.37
C GLY A 26 -7.63 20.57 -42.22
N PRO A 27 -6.76 20.30 -43.21
CA PRO A 27 -6.10 19.01 -43.40
C PRO A 27 -4.73 18.94 -42.73
N GLY A 28 -4.27 17.72 -42.41
CA GLY A 28 -2.92 17.52 -41.88
C GLY A 28 -2.57 16.07 -41.63
N THR A 29 -2.57 15.30 -42.72
CA THR A 29 -1.94 13.97 -42.84
C THR A 29 -0.60 13.86 -42.12
N GLY A 30 -0.38 12.71 -41.50
CA GLY A 30 0.79 12.41 -40.69
C GLY A 30 2.14 12.54 -41.41
N ALA A 31 3.17 12.63 -40.58
CA ALA A 31 4.54 12.37 -40.97
C ALA A 31 5.27 11.72 -39.78
N MET A 32 5.71 10.48 -40.00
CA MET A 32 6.98 10.02 -39.44
C MET A 32 8.07 11.03 -39.80
N GLY A 33 9.01 11.29 -38.90
CA GLY A 33 10.24 12.00 -39.28
C GLY A 33 10.90 12.67 -38.08
N GLY A 34 12.14 12.29 -37.83
CA GLY A 34 12.94 12.78 -36.71
C GLY A 34 13.27 14.26 -36.78
N GLY A 35 13.85 14.75 -35.68
CA GLY A 35 14.33 16.12 -35.57
C GLY A 35 14.97 16.35 -34.22
N MET A 36 16.25 15.96 -34.10
CA MET A 36 17.18 16.52 -33.13
C MET A 36 17.16 18.05 -33.27
N THR A 37 16.78 18.79 -32.21
CA THR A 37 17.32 20.12 -31.92
C THR A 37 16.86 20.54 -30.53
N GLY A 38 17.79 20.48 -29.58
CA GLY A 38 17.61 20.92 -28.20
C GLY A 38 18.91 20.87 -27.42
N MET A 39 20.03 21.22 -28.06
CA MET A 39 21.33 21.43 -27.40
C MET A 39 21.29 22.80 -26.72
N GLY A 40 20.95 22.82 -25.43
CA GLY A 40 21.29 23.91 -24.53
C GLY A 40 22.66 23.65 -23.90
N PRO A 41 23.61 24.61 -23.88
CA PRO A 41 24.96 24.41 -23.35
C PRO A 41 24.94 24.52 -21.83
N GLY A 42 25.05 23.39 -21.15
CA GLY A 42 25.18 23.31 -19.70
C GLY A 42 26.13 22.18 -19.32
N MET A 43 27.43 22.40 -19.57
CA MET A 43 28.51 21.50 -19.22
C MET A 43 28.73 21.56 -17.70
N GLY A 44 28.16 20.61 -16.97
CA GLY A 44 28.40 20.38 -15.56
C GLY A 44 28.87 18.95 -15.35
N ALA A 45 30.18 18.74 -15.39
CA ALA A 45 30.83 17.49 -15.03
C ALA A 45 30.54 17.16 -13.56
N GLY A 46 29.86 16.03 -13.34
CA GLY A 46 29.54 15.49 -12.03
C GLY A 46 29.28 14.00 -12.12
N MET A 47 30.31 13.23 -12.50
CA MET A 47 30.32 11.77 -12.38
C MET A 47 30.34 11.40 -10.89
N GLY A 48 29.15 11.25 -10.29
CA GLY A 48 28.95 10.62 -9.00
C GLY A 48 28.41 9.19 -9.19
N PRO A 49 28.99 8.15 -8.58
CA PRO A 49 28.46 6.80 -8.69
C PRO A 49 27.21 6.68 -7.79
N GLY A 50 26.06 6.64 -8.44
CA GLY A 50 24.80 6.26 -7.80
C GLY A 50 23.75 7.34 -7.89
N MET A 51 22.75 7.08 -8.72
CA MET A 51 21.31 7.32 -8.51
C MET A 51 20.59 7.22 -9.87
N ALA A 52 20.69 6.06 -10.51
CA ALA A 52 19.70 5.65 -11.50
C ALA A 52 18.57 4.92 -10.75
N GLN A 53 17.67 5.66 -10.11
CA GLN A 53 16.42 5.10 -9.57
C GLN A 53 15.21 5.71 -10.31
N GLY A 54 15.21 5.51 -11.62
CA GLY A 54 13.99 5.49 -12.42
C GLY A 54 13.73 4.06 -12.87
N GLY A 55 12.61 3.45 -12.46
CA GLY A 55 12.20 2.17 -13.05
C GLY A 55 11.23 1.33 -12.22
N GLY A 56 9.94 1.66 -12.28
CA GLY A 56 8.79 0.75 -12.12
C GLY A 56 8.69 -0.10 -10.84
N PRO A 57 7.54 -0.79 -10.61
CA PRO A 57 7.41 -1.74 -9.53
C PRO A 57 8.13 -3.05 -9.88
N ARG A 58 9.47 -3.02 -9.96
CA ARG A 58 10.27 -4.25 -10.03
C ARG A 58 10.20 -4.96 -8.70
N ALA A 59 9.89 -6.26 -8.73
CA ALA A 59 10.00 -7.15 -7.59
C ALA A 59 11.41 -7.00 -6.99
N ARG A 60 11.50 -6.35 -5.83
CA ARG A 60 12.79 -6.18 -5.14
C ARG A 60 13.39 -7.56 -4.90
N ALA A 61 14.66 -7.73 -5.24
CA ALA A 61 15.40 -8.93 -4.91
C ALA A 61 15.23 -9.24 -3.40
N PRO A 62 15.17 -10.53 -3.00
CA PRO A 62 15.12 -10.90 -1.59
C PRO A 62 16.23 -10.18 -0.81
N ARG A 63 15.89 -9.52 0.30
CA ARG A 63 16.89 -8.85 1.14
C ARG A 63 17.86 -9.89 1.69
N ASP A 64 19.14 -9.56 1.67
CA ASP A 64 20.14 -10.31 2.42
C ASP A 64 19.91 -10.08 3.93
N CYS A 65 19.51 -11.14 4.64
CA CYS A 65 19.24 -11.06 6.07
C CYS A 65 20.51 -10.85 6.91
N SER A 66 21.70 -11.15 6.38
CA SER A 66 22.96 -10.91 7.09
C SER A 66 23.22 -9.41 7.31
N GLN A 67 22.67 -8.56 6.44
CA GLN A 67 22.80 -7.11 6.51
C GLN A 67 21.66 -6.43 7.29
N ALA A 68 20.70 -7.20 7.82
CA ALA A 68 19.57 -6.66 8.56
C ALA A 68 19.96 -6.30 10.00
N PRO A 69 19.34 -5.26 10.62
CA PRO A 69 19.54 -4.96 12.04
C PRO A 69 19.18 -6.11 12.99
N ASN A 70 18.32 -7.03 12.53
CA ASN A 70 18.00 -8.27 13.24
C ASN A 70 17.98 -9.43 12.22
N PRO A 71 19.12 -10.11 12.00
CA PRO A 71 19.23 -11.20 11.03
C PRO A 71 18.30 -12.38 11.34
N THR A 72 18.18 -12.76 12.61
CA THR A 72 17.34 -13.88 13.04
C THR A 72 15.87 -13.63 12.73
N ALA A 73 15.33 -12.46 13.08
CA ALA A 73 13.95 -12.11 12.77
C ALA A 73 13.71 -12.00 11.25
N CYS A 74 14.69 -11.49 10.50
CA CYS A 74 14.63 -11.44 9.05
C CYS A 74 14.50 -12.86 8.45
N THR A 75 15.35 -13.79 8.86
CA THR A 75 15.33 -15.18 8.40
C THR A 75 14.01 -15.85 8.76
N ALA A 76 13.53 -15.68 10.00
CA ALA A 76 12.25 -16.25 10.42
C ALA A 76 11.07 -15.73 9.57
N HIS A 77 11.03 -14.44 9.26
CA HIS A 77 10.03 -13.88 8.36
C HIS A 77 10.15 -14.42 6.93
N ARG A 78 11.38 -14.62 6.43
CA ARG A 78 11.62 -15.19 5.11
C ARG A 78 11.12 -16.62 5.02
N GLU A 79 11.43 -17.45 6.01
CA GLU A 79 10.97 -18.83 6.09
C GLU A 79 9.45 -18.92 6.20
N ALA A 80 8.83 -18.12 7.07
CA ALA A 80 7.37 -18.08 7.19
C ALA A 80 6.71 -17.68 5.86
N ARG A 81 7.27 -16.70 5.16
CA ARG A 81 6.77 -16.31 3.83
C ARG A 81 6.99 -17.40 2.79
N ALA A 82 8.12 -18.10 2.80
CA ALA A 82 8.37 -19.21 1.89
C ALA A 82 7.36 -20.34 2.13
N LYS A 83 7.11 -20.72 3.39
CA LYS A 83 6.09 -21.70 3.76
C LYS A 83 4.68 -21.26 3.32
N ALA A 84 4.32 -20.00 3.52
CA ALA A 84 3.05 -19.45 3.05
C ALA A 84 2.94 -19.49 1.51
N VAL A 85 4.04 -19.19 0.80
CA VAL A 85 4.08 -19.27 -0.68
C VAL A 85 3.86 -20.70 -1.15
N GLU A 86 4.53 -21.68 -0.54
CA GLU A 86 4.36 -23.09 -0.87
C GLU A 86 2.95 -23.59 -0.54
N ALA A 87 2.42 -23.25 0.63
CA ALA A 87 1.06 -23.63 1.03
C ALA A 87 -0.02 -23.02 0.12
N CYS A 88 0.22 -21.84 -0.43
CA CYS A 88 -0.71 -21.12 -1.30
C CYS A 88 -0.37 -21.23 -2.80
N LYS A 89 0.53 -22.15 -3.20
CA LYS A 89 1.04 -22.22 -4.58
C LYS A 89 -0.04 -22.50 -5.63
N ASP A 90 -1.06 -23.27 -5.24
CA ASP A 90 -2.17 -23.69 -6.11
C ASP A 90 -3.32 -22.67 -6.17
N SER A 91 -3.17 -21.54 -5.46
CA SER A 91 -4.14 -20.44 -5.48
C SER A 91 -3.65 -19.27 -6.32
N ALA A 92 -4.55 -18.57 -6.99
CA ALA A 92 -4.26 -17.39 -7.80
C ALA A 92 -5.15 -16.20 -7.40
N GLY A 93 -4.80 -15.00 -7.90
CA GLY A 93 -5.68 -13.82 -7.78
C GLY A 93 -6.07 -13.45 -6.33
N PRO A 94 -7.34 -13.08 -6.09
CA PRO A 94 -7.86 -12.77 -4.75
C PRO A 94 -7.71 -13.90 -3.74
N GLN A 95 -7.92 -15.15 -4.17
CA GLN A 95 -7.82 -16.35 -3.33
C GLN A 95 -6.40 -16.52 -2.79
N ARG A 96 -5.38 -16.31 -3.64
CA ARG A 96 -3.98 -16.33 -3.19
C ARG A 96 -3.68 -15.28 -2.14
N ARG A 97 -4.25 -14.08 -2.29
CA ARG A 97 -4.05 -12.99 -1.32
C ARG A 97 -4.66 -13.34 0.03
N GLN A 98 -5.86 -13.94 0.04
CA GLN A 98 -6.52 -14.41 1.26
C GLN A 98 -5.70 -15.53 1.93
N CYS A 99 -5.32 -16.57 1.18
CA CYS A 99 -4.48 -17.66 1.69
C CYS A 99 -3.18 -17.12 2.31
N MET A 100 -2.46 -16.25 1.60
CA MET A 100 -1.23 -15.65 2.13
C MET A 100 -1.48 -14.82 3.40
N HIS A 101 -2.61 -14.13 3.47
CA HIS A 101 -2.97 -13.34 4.64
C HIS A 101 -3.22 -14.25 5.86
N GLU A 102 -3.97 -15.33 5.68
CA GLU A 102 -4.26 -16.32 6.71
C GLU A 102 -2.98 -17.03 7.20
N GLN A 103 -2.13 -17.48 6.29
CA GLN A 103 -0.84 -18.09 6.62
C GLN A 103 0.04 -17.17 7.47
N MET A 104 0.06 -15.87 7.14
CA MET A 104 0.88 -14.89 7.85
C MET A 104 0.25 -14.41 9.17
N GLN A 105 -1.06 -14.54 9.38
CA GLN A 105 -1.69 -14.24 10.68
C GLN A 105 -1.20 -15.18 11.78
N ASN A 106 -0.84 -16.42 11.42
CA ASN A 106 -0.35 -17.43 12.37
C ASN A 106 1.16 -17.36 12.62
N PHE A 107 1.82 -16.29 12.20
CA PHE A 107 3.24 -16.10 12.50
C PHE A 107 3.50 -16.12 14.01
N ASP A 108 4.56 -16.82 14.39
CA ASP A 108 5.05 -16.92 15.76
C ASP A 108 5.76 -15.61 16.14
N CYS A 109 5.11 -14.81 16.99
CA CYS A 109 5.63 -13.51 17.40
C CYS A 109 6.92 -13.61 18.21
N ALA A 110 7.23 -14.76 18.83
CA ALA A 110 8.51 -14.97 19.50
C ALA A 110 9.69 -14.89 18.51
N LYS A 111 9.45 -15.15 17.23
CA LYS A 111 10.45 -15.04 16.15
C LYS A 111 10.52 -13.66 15.50
N SER A 112 9.70 -12.72 15.95
CA SER A 112 9.74 -11.34 15.46
C SER A 112 10.83 -10.54 16.18
N GLY A 113 11.26 -9.43 15.56
CA GLY A 113 12.20 -8.50 16.20
C GLY A 113 11.60 -7.75 17.40
N ASN A 114 10.28 -7.77 17.57
CA ASN A 114 9.57 -7.21 18.72
C ASN A 114 8.29 -8.03 19.01
N PRO A 115 8.37 -9.05 19.88
CA PRO A 115 7.25 -9.94 20.17
C PRO A 115 6.01 -9.21 20.71
N GLN A 116 6.17 -8.23 21.59
CA GLN A 116 5.05 -7.46 22.16
C GLN A 116 4.31 -6.66 21.08
N GLN A 117 5.06 -6.04 20.15
CA GLN A 117 4.45 -5.33 19.03
C GLN A 117 3.76 -6.28 18.05
N CYS A 118 4.32 -7.47 17.84
CA CYS A 118 3.71 -8.49 17.00
C CYS A 118 2.37 -8.97 17.58
N GLU A 119 2.33 -9.30 18.88
CA GLU A 119 1.11 -9.78 19.54
C GLU A 119 0.03 -8.70 19.60
N SER A 120 0.39 -7.47 19.95
CA SER A 120 -0.56 -6.35 19.94
C SER A 120 -1.17 -6.11 18.55
N ARG A 121 -0.38 -6.28 17.48
CA ARG A 121 -0.88 -6.20 16.12
C ARG A 121 -1.82 -7.34 15.75
N LYS A 122 -1.55 -8.57 16.21
CA LYS A 122 -2.46 -9.71 16.01
C LYS A 122 -3.79 -9.47 16.72
N MET A 123 -3.77 -8.94 17.93
CA MET A 123 -5.00 -8.56 18.64
C MET A 123 -5.78 -7.46 17.91
N ALA A 124 -5.12 -6.37 17.50
CA ALA A 124 -5.76 -5.31 16.72
C ALA A 124 -6.34 -5.86 15.40
N TYR A 125 -5.65 -6.78 14.74
CA TYR A 125 -6.15 -7.40 13.51
C TYR A 125 -7.40 -8.23 13.76
N LYS A 126 -7.44 -8.99 14.86
CA LYS A 126 -8.60 -9.77 15.28
C LYS A 126 -9.80 -8.89 15.59
N GLU A 127 -9.60 -7.78 16.32
CA GLU A 127 -10.67 -6.81 16.63
C GLU A 127 -11.19 -6.09 15.39
N CYS A 128 -10.34 -5.90 14.38
CA CYS A 128 -10.69 -5.23 13.13
C CYS A 128 -11.10 -6.19 12.01
N GLN A 129 -11.33 -7.47 12.32
CA GLN A 129 -11.86 -8.43 11.35
C GLN A 129 -13.20 -7.94 10.79
N GLY A 130 -13.42 -8.18 9.50
CA GLY A 130 -14.62 -7.72 8.77
C GLY A 130 -14.50 -6.33 8.16
N GLN A 131 -13.48 -5.54 8.51
CA GLN A 131 -13.15 -4.30 7.79
C GLN A 131 -12.10 -4.58 6.71
N ALA A 132 -12.10 -3.75 5.65
CA ALA A 132 -11.12 -3.80 4.58
C ALA A 132 -10.66 -2.39 4.18
N GLY A 133 -9.53 -2.30 3.48
CA GLY A 133 -9.08 -1.04 2.89
C GLY A 133 -8.75 0.04 3.93
N PRO A 134 -9.13 1.31 3.70
CA PRO A 134 -8.86 2.42 4.63
C PRO A 134 -9.48 2.22 6.02
N ALA A 135 -10.70 1.67 6.10
CA ALA A 135 -11.39 1.43 7.36
C ALA A 135 -10.59 0.46 8.26
N PHE A 136 -10.13 -0.68 7.69
CA PHE A 136 -9.28 -1.61 8.43
C PHE A 136 -8.01 -0.94 8.99
N ARG A 137 -7.37 -0.06 8.21
CA ARG A 137 -6.16 0.64 8.66
C ARG A 137 -6.46 1.58 9.82
N GLN A 138 -7.59 2.28 9.77
CA GLN A 138 -8.06 3.14 10.85
C GLN A 138 -8.34 2.34 12.11
N CYS A 139 -9.10 1.26 12.00
CA CYS A 139 -9.41 0.41 13.14
C CYS A 139 -8.13 -0.12 13.78
N VAL A 140 -7.20 -0.67 12.99
CA VAL A 140 -5.92 -1.17 13.53
C VAL A 140 -5.16 -0.04 14.22
N GLN A 141 -5.10 1.15 13.64
CA GLN A 141 -4.41 2.29 14.26
C GLN A 141 -5.03 2.69 15.60
N GLN A 142 -6.36 2.69 15.70
CA GLN A 142 -7.09 3.01 16.94
C GLN A 142 -6.95 1.91 18.01
N LYS A 143 -6.83 0.65 17.59
CA LYS A 143 -6.73 -0.51 18.50
C LYS A 143 -5.29 -0.88 18.86
N MET A 144 -4.30 -0.33 18.19
CA MET A 144 -2.90 -0.56 18.52
C MET A 144 -2.53 0.15 19.83
N PRO A 145 -2.01 -0.56 20.84
CA PRO A 145 -1.61 0.05 22.08
C PRO A 145 -0.39 0.97 21.88
N PRO A 146 -0.21 1.95 22.78
CA PRO A 146 1.03 2.72 22.86
C PRO A 146 2.24 1.78 22.99
N VAL A 147 3.32 2.10 22.29
CA VAL A 147 4.57 1.33 22.40
C VAL A 147 5.34 1.76 23.65
N ASP A 148 5.98 0.81 24.32
CA ASP A 148 6.93 1.14 25.39
C ASP A 148 8.27 1.54 24.77
N CYS A 149 8.58 2.84 24.78
CA CYS A 149 9.80 3.37 24.21
C CYS A 149 11.04 3.20 25.10
N SER A 150 10.88 2.77 26.36
CA SER A 150 12.01 2.58 27.28
C SER A 150 12.99 1.49 26.83
N LYS A 151 12.51 0.51 26.06
CA LYS A 151 13.31 -0.61 25.53
C LYS A 151 13.75 -0.40 24.08
N ALA A 152 13.45 0.76 23.49
CA ALA A 152 13.80 1.04 22.11
C ALA A 152 15.31 1.34 21.98
N PRO A 153 16.00 0.83 20.94
CA PRO A 153 17.40 1.17 20.69
C PRO A 153 17.67 2.68 20.54
N ASN A 154 16.62 3.43 20.16
CA ASN A 154 16.64 4.89 20.18
C ASN A 154 15.31 5.38 20.77
N GLN A 155 15.34 5.69 22.06
CA GLN A 155 14.17 6.13 22.82
C GLN A 155 13.61 7.46 22.28
N ALA A 156 14.45 8.47 22.05
CA ALA A 156 14.02 9.78 21.54
C ALA A 156 13.28 9.67 20.19
N ARG A 157 13.77 8.82 19.28
CA ARG A 157 13.09 8.54 18.01
C ARG A 157 11.76 7.82 18.24
N CYS A 158 11.73 6.85 19.16
CA CYS A 158 10.50 6.14 19.50
C CYS A 158 9.44 7.10 20.07
N ASP A 159 9.80 7.95 21.01
CA ASP A 159 8.93 8.94 21.63
C ASP A 159 8.39 9.93 20.59
N LEU A 160 9.23 10.40 19.67
CA LEU A 160 8.79 11.24 18.55
C LEU A 160 7.74 10.53 17.69
N HIS A 161 7.96 9.26 17.33
CA HIS A 161 6.98 8.47 16.59
C HIS A 161 5.69 8.23 17.38
N GLN A 162 5.78 8.09 18.71
CA GLN A 162 4.60 7.89 19.56
C GLN A 162 3.77 9.17 19.66
N LYS A 163 4.41 10.32 19.86
CA LYS A 163 3.76 11.64 19.81
C LYS A 163 3.07 11.88 18.46
N ALA A 164 3.76 11.59 17.36
CA ALA A 164 3.19 11.73 16.02
C ALA A 164 1.99 10.81 15.78
N ARG A 165 2.02 9.56 16.30
CA ARG A 165 0.88 8.65 16.25
C ARG A 165 -0.33 9.21 16.98
N GLU A 166 -0.12 9.73 18.20
CA GLU A 166 -1.19 10.30 19.01
C GLU A 166 -1.78 11.56 18.37
N ALA A 167 -0.94 12.47 17.88
CA ALA A 167 -1.38 13.71 17.24
C ALA A 167 -2.12 13.49 15.91
N CYS A 168 -1.82 12.39 15.21
CA CYS A 168 -2.38 12.11 13.87
C CYS A 168 -3.40 10.96 13.86
N LYS A 169 -3.82 10.44 15.02
CA LYS A 169 -4.68 9.24 15.13
C LYS A 169 -6.06 9.39 14.48
N ASP A 170 -6.57 10.61 14.43
CA ASP A 170 -7.90 10.93 13.89
C ASP A 170 -7.88 11.24 12.38
N LYS A 171 -6.68 11.32 11.77
CA LYS A 171 -6.50 11.63 10.35
C LYS A 171 -6.29 10.35 9.55
N LEU A 172 -6.77 10.32 8.31
CA LEU A 172 -6.63 9.17 7.41
C LEU A 172 -6.02 9.54 6.06
N GLY A 173 -5.54 8.52 5.34
CA GLY A 173 -5.14 8.66 3.94
C GLY A 173 -4.08 9.76 3.72
N PRO A 174 -4.29 10.68 2.75
CA PRO A 174 -3.37 11.79 2.49
C PRO A 174 -3.16 12.73 3.68
N GLU A 175 -4.21 13.04 4.46
CA GLU A 175 -4.13 13.94 5.60
C GLU A 175 -3.29 13.36 6.74
N HIS A 176 -3.41 12.05 6.97
CA HIS A 176 -2.55 11.36 7.93
C HIS A 176 -1.07 11.50 7.54
N LYS A 177 -0.76 11.35 6.25
CA LYS A 177 0.60 11.51 5.73
C LYS A 177 1.09 12.95 5.87
N ALA A 178 0.25 13.94 5.58
CA ALA A 178 0.59 15.35 5.76
C ALA A 178 0.88 15.66 7.24
N CYS A 179 0.02 15.21 8.15
CA CYS A 179 0.22 15.35 9.59
C CYS A 179 1.52 14.70 10.05
N LEU A 180 1.83 13.47 9.61
CA LEU A 180 3.09 12.83 9.97
C LEU A 180 4.30 13.60 9.44
N ARG A 181 4.25 14.16 8.22
CA ARG A 181 5.33 15.00 7.69
C ARG A 181 5.57 16.24 8.55
N GLU A 182 4.49 16.91 8.97
CA GLU A 182 4.56 18.04 9.90
C GLU A 182 5.17 17.63 11.24
N GLN A 183 4.72 16.52 11.83
CA GLN A 183 5.25 16.01 13.11
C GLN A 183 6.74 15.68 13.06
N PHE A 184 7.24 15.20 11.92
CA PHE A 184 8.66 14.87 11.75
C PHE A 184 9.47 16.01 11.11
N ASN A 185 8.85 17.16 10.82
CA ASN A 185 9.46 18.28 10.07
C ASN A 185 10.14 17.84 8.76
N VAL A 186 9.60 16.81 8.10
CA VAL A 186 10.10 16.32 6.81
C VAL A 186 9.32 17.03 5.71
N LYS A 187 9.95 18.02 5.07
CA LYS A 187 9.40 18.76 3.93
C LYS A 187 9.37 17.89 2.67
#